data_AF-A0A5B9PHM0-F1
#
_entry.id   AF-A0A5B9PHM0-F1
#
_cell.length_a   1.000
_cell.length_b   1.000
_cell.length_c   1.000
_cell.angle_alpha   90.00
_cell.angle_beta   90.00
_cell.angle_gamma   90.00
#
_symmetry.space_group_name_H-M   'P 1'
#
loop_
_entity.id
_entity.type
_entity.pdbx_description
1 polymer ?
#
loop_
_entity_poly.entity_id
_entity_poly.type
_entity_poly.pdbx_seq_one_letter_code
_entity_poly.pdbx_strand_id
1 'polypeptide(L)'
;MADLIRNRVTERDIGDWLKQNGFETGSTVIESVELHAIKRPGWEQLFRFTGRVRPQASPTNKSPQQTPVWGIAIDDERKPTGHQTKVILCDSEAEQKEQLAVLSADMMTARSRQGRRRDIWSLLGMALFCVAILFAIGLVKRLL
;
A
#
# COMPACT_ATOMS: atom_id res chain seq x y z
N MET A 1 17.04 0.84 -3.89
CA MET A 1 15.63 1.26 -3.96
C MET A 1 14.95 0.31 -4.92
N ALA A 2 13.96 -0.46 -4.44
CA ALA A 2 13.28 -1.42 -5.31
C ALA A 2 12.45 -0.62 -6.31
N ASP A 3 12.71 -0.80 -7.59
CA ASP A 3 11.94 -0.23 -8.68
C ASP A 3 10.54 -0.88 -8.60
N LEU A 4 9.61 -0.20 -7.92
CA LEU A 4 8.21 -0.59 -7.91
C LEU A 4 7.77 -0.56 -9.36
N ILE A 5 7.32 -1.70 -9.90
CA ILE A 5 6.69 -1.75 -11.22
C ILE A 5 5.46 -0.85 -11.14
N ARG A 6 5.62 0.40 -11.59
CA ARG A 6 4.56 1.40 -11.58
C ARG A 6 3.49 0.99 -12.56
N ASN A 7 2.28 0.76 -12.07
CA ASN A 7 1.13 0.57 -12.95
C ASN A 7 0.72 1.92 -13.53
N ARG A 8 1.42 2.35 -14.58
CA ARG A 8 1.26 3.68 -15.21
C ARG A 8 -0.15 3.94 -15.72
N VAL A 9 -0.87 2.87 -16.09
CA VAL A 9 -2.27 2.98 -16.56
C VAL A 9 -3.16 3.33 -15.37
N THR A 10 -3.14 2.51 -14.32
CA THR A 10 -3.94 2.78 -13.10
C THR A 10 -3.57 4.09 -12.43
N GLU A 11 -2.29 4.48 -12.40
CA GLU A 11 -1.87 5.79 -11.88
C GLU A 11 -2.50 6.95 -12.66
N ARG A 12 -2.53 6.85 -13.99
CA ARG A 12 -3.18 7.86 -14.84
C ARG A 12 -4.68 7.90 -14.57
N ASP A 13 -5.32 6.75 -14.48
CA ASP A 13 -6.77 6.66 -14.30
C ASP A 13 -7.20 7.17 -12.91
N ILE A 14 -6.38 6.92 -11.87
CA ILE A 14 -6.53 7.56 -10.54
C ILE A 14 -6.39 9.08 -10.67
N GLY A 15 -5.37 9.57 -11.37
CA GLY A 15 -5.16 11.00 -11.59
C GLY A 15 -6.32 11.68 -12.32
N ASP A 16 -6.86 11.03 -13.35
CA ASP A 16 -8.03 11.50 -14.10
C ASP A 16 -9.28 11.50 -13.22
N TRP A 17 -9.47 10.48 -12.39
CA TRP A 17 -10.56 10.45 -11.41
C TRP A 17 -10.42 11.59 -10.40
N LEU A 18 -9.23 11.82 -9.83
CA LEU A 18 -9.00 12.91 -8.87
C LEU A 18 -9.28 14.28 -9.50
N LYS A 19 -8.85 14.48 -10.74
CA LYS A 19 -9.16 15.70 -11.50
C LYS A 19 -10.66 15.92 -11.65
N GLN A 20 -11.41 14.88 -12.02
CA GLN A 20 -12.86 14.95 -12.17
C GLN A 20 -13.58 15.19 -10.83
N ASN A 21 -12.97 14.82 -9.71
CA ASN A 21 -13.52 14.96 -8.36
C ASN A 21 -12.97 16.19 -7.60
N GLY A 22 -12.50 17.21 -8.33
CA GLY A 22 -12.18 18.51 -7.75
C GLY A 22 -10.79 18.61 -7.12
N PHE A 23 -9.83 17.78 -7.55
CA PHE A 23 -8.42 17.93 -7.19
C PHE A 23 -7.62 18.54 -8.35
N GLU A 24 -6.60 19.32 -8.01
CA GLU A 24 -5.74 20.00 -8.98
C GLU A 24 -4.76 19.03 -9.66
N THR A 25 -4.75 19.00 -11.00
CA THR A 25 -3.95 18.05 -11.80
C THR A 25 -2.45 18.25 -11.62
N GLY A 26 -1.96 19.49 -11.61
CA GLY A 26 -0.52 19.80 -11.56
C GLY A 26 0.12 19.59 -10.18
N SER A 27 -0.70 19.40 -9.15
CA SER A 27 -0.28 19.39 -7.74
C SER A 27 -0.58 18.06 -7.05
N THR A 28 -1.11 17.10 -7.80
CA THR A 28 -1.37 15.74 -7.33
C THR A 28 -0.11 14.90 -7.51
N VAL A 29 0.37 14.32 -6.42
CA VAL A 29 1.54 13.43 -6.40
C VAL A 29 1.11 12.08 -5.87
N ILE A 30 1.06 11.08 -6.74
CA ILE A 30 0.84 9.69 -6.33
C ILE A 30 2.20 9.12 -5.90
N GLU A 31 2.31 8.72 -4.63
CA GLU A 31 3.55 8.23 -4.03
C GLU A 31 3.69 6.72 -4.18
N SER A 32 2.59 5.98 -4.07
CA SER A 32 2.57 4.54 -4.23
C SER A 32 1.25 4.08 -4.87
N VAL A 33 1.33 3.08 -5.74
CA VAL A 33 0.20 2.28 -6.21
C VAL A 33 0.63 0.83 -6.18
N GLU A 34 -0.08 0.00 -5.42
CA GLU A 34 0.25 -1.40 -5.25
C GLU A 34 -0.99 -2.26 -5.44
N LEU A 35 -0.84 -3.33 -6.23
CA LEU A 35 -1.87 -4.34 -6.36
C LEU A 35 -2.09 -5.03 -5.00
N HIS A 36 -3.31 -4.94 -4.49
CA HIS A 36 -3.72 -5.53 -3.23
C HIS A 36 -4.42 -6.87 -3.43
N ALA A 37 -5.35 -6.96 -4.38
CA ALA A 37 -6.09 -8.19 -4.63
C ALA A 37 -6.58 -8.29 -6.08
N ILE A 38 -6.84 -9.52 -6.55
CA ILE A 38 -7.40 -9.81 -7.87
C ILE A 38 -8.53 -10.82 -7.73
N LYS A 39 -9.67 -10.58 -8.37
CA LYS A 39 -10.78 -11.54 -8.45
C LYS A 39 -10.60 -12.44 -9.67
N ARG A 40 -10.81 -13.75 -9.51
CA ARG A 40 -10.79 -14.68 -10.65
C ARG A 40 -11.97 -14.39 -11.60
N PRO A 41 -11.78 -14.43 -12.93
CA PRO A 41 -10.62 -14.91 -13.69
C PRO A 41 -9.45 -13.91 -13.90
N GLY A 42 -9.46 -12.73 -13.26
CA GLY A 42 -8.35 -11.75 -13.31
C GLY A 42 -8.77 -10.33 -13.66
N TRP A 43 -10.04 -10.14 -14.02
CA TRP A 43 -10.52 -8.92 -14.67
C TRP A 43 -10.81 -7.78 -13.70
N GLU A 44 -11.04 -8.10 -12.43
CA GLU A 44 -11.29 -7.11 -11.39
C GLU A 44 -10.07 -7.09 -10.45
N GLN A 45 -9.42 -5.94 -10.40
CA GLN A 45 -8.17 -5.73 -9.69
C GLN A 45 -8.35 -4.60 -8.68
N LEU A 46 -7.89 -4.85 -7.45
CA LEU A 46 -7.96 -3.92 -6.34
C LEU A 46 -6.56 -3.41 -6.04
N PHE A 47 -6.36 -2.11 -6.14
CA PHE A 47 -5.12 -1.42 -5.86
C PHE A 47 -5.27 -0.55 -4.61
N ARG A 48 -4.25 -0.54 -3.77
CA ARG A 48 -4.07 0.48 -2.74
C ARG A 48 -3.16 1.58 -3.27
N PHE A 49 -3.45 2.83 -2.96
CA PHE A 49 -2.57 3.93 -3.29
C PHE A 49 -2.46 4.94 -2.15
N THR A 50 -1.34 5.65 -2.14
CA THR A 50 -1.12 6.82 -1.28
C THR A 50 -0.59 7.97 -2.11
N GLY A 51 -0.89 9.18 -1.68
CA GLY A 51 -0.41 10.36 -2.38
C GLY A 51 -0.61 11.64 -1.58
N ARG A 52 -0.29 12.75 -2.23
CA ARG A 52 -0.65 14.09 -1.79
C ARG A 52 -1.49 14.74 -2.87
N VAL A 53 -2.62 15.31 -2.50
CA VAL A 53 -3.51 16.03 -3.41
C VAL A 53 -3.68 17.45 -2.94
N ARG A 54 -4.04 18.33 -3.86
CA ARG A 54 -4.51 19.67 -3.53
C ARG A 54 -5.95 19.79 -4.04
N PRO A 55 -6.92 20.12 -3.19
CA PRO A 55 -8.26 20.49 -3.65
C PRO A 55 -8.20 21.66 -4.64
N GLN A 56 -9.05 21.68 -5.65
CA GLN A 56 -9.16 22.81 -6.57
C GLN A 56 -9.57 24.05 -5.78
N ALA A 57 -8.94 25.19 -6.10
CA ALA A 57 -9.19 26.44 -5.38
C ALA A 57 -10.70 26.78 -5.45
N SER A 58 -11.33 26.83 -4.27
CA SER A 58 -12.67 27.39 -4.11
C SER A 58 -12.55 28.91 -4.01
N PRO A 59 -13.52 29.70 -4.49
CA PRO A 59 -13.51 31.17 -4.36
C PRO A 59 -13.29 31.68 -2.92
N THR A 60 -13.53 30.84 -1.91
CA THR A 60 -13.30 31.14 -0.48
C THR A 60 -11.90 30.81 0.04
N ASN A 61 -11.08 30.04 -0.68
CA ASN A 61 -9.77 29.60 -0.20
C ASN A 61 -8.71 29.68 -1.32
N LYS A 62 -7.92 30.76 -1.30
CA LYS A 62 -7.02 31.13 -2.41
C LYS A 62 -5.81 30.20 -2.59
N SER A 63 -5.48 29.36 -1.62
CA SER A 63 -4.33 28.44 -1.70
C SER A 63 -4.52 27.20 -0.81
N PRO A 64 -5.30 26.19 -1.25
CA PRO A 64 -5.43 24.96 -0.49
C PRO A 64 -4.07 24.29 -0.32
N GLN A 65 -3.75 23.87 0.90
CA GLN A 65 -2.52 23.13 1.20
C GLN A 65 -2.60 21.72 0.60
N GLN A 66 -1.45 21.14 0.23
CA GLN A 66 -1.41 19.73 -0.13
C GLN A 66 -1.71 18.89 1.11
N THR A 67 -2.67 17.97 1.00
CA THR A 67 -3.04 17.03 2.06
C THR A 67 -2.69 15.61 1.65
N PRO A 68 -2.23 14.76 2.59
CA PRO A 68 -2.06 13.35 2.31
C PRO A 68 -3.42 12.73 1.99
N VAL A 69 -3.41 11.72 1.11
CA VAL A 69 -4.57 10.89 0.80
C VAL A 69 -4.21 9.43 0.82
N TRP A 70 -5.16 8.66 1.32
CA TRP A 70 -5.18 7.21 1.23
C TRP A 70 -6.35 6.85 0.31
N GLY A 71 -6.11 5.95 -0.63
CA GLY A 71 -7.18 5.56 -1.52
C GLY A 71 -7.07 4.14 -2.03
N ILE A 72 -8.19 3.69 -2.59
CA ILE A 72 -8.36 2.36 -3.15
C ILE A 72 -8.86 2.56 -4.58
N ALA A 73 -8.21 1.94 -5.55
CA ALA A 73 -8.66 1.94 -6.93
C ALA A 73 -9.11 0.52 -7.31
N ILE A 74 -10.32 0.41 -7.83
CA ILE A 74 -10.89 -0.83 -8.35
C ILE A 74 -10.94 -0.69 -9.86
N ASP A 75 -10.22 -1.56 -10.56
CA ASP A 75 -10.20 -1.61 -12.01
C ASP A 75 -10.95 -2.86 -12.50
N ASP A 76 -11.79 -2.69 -13.52
CA ASP A 76 -12.55 -3.76 -14.16
C ASP A 76 -12.31 -3.74 -15.67
N GLU A 77 -11.45 -4.64 -16.13
CA GLU A 77 -11.01 -4.75 -17.52
C GLU A 77 -12.09 -5.29 -18.47
N ARG A 78 -13.26 -5.72 -17.97
CA ARG A 78 -14.33 -6.28 -18.81
C ARG A 78 -14.96 -5.29 -19.78
N LYS A 79 -14.89 -3.99 -19.52
CA LYS A 79 -15.65 -2.99 -20.27
C LYS A 79 -14.84 -2.50 -21.48
N PRO A 80 -15.20 -2.89 -22.73
CA PRO A 80 -14.44 -2.49 -23.92
C PRO A 80 -14.54 -1.00 -24.24
N THR A 81 -15.56 -0.31 -23.70
CA THR A 81 -15.80 1.12 -23.88
C THR A 81 -15.91 1.78 -22.52
N GLY A 82 -14.77 2.20 -21.99
CA GLY A 82 -14.66 2.92 -20.72
C GLY A 82 -14.15 2.02 -19.60
N HIS A 83 -12.83 1.98 -19.45
CA HIS A 83 -12.20 1.64 -18.18
C HIS A 83 -12.85 2.52 -17.10
N GLN A 84 -13.62 1.90 -16.20
CA GLN A 84 -14.21 2.58 -15.05
C GLN A 84 -13.41 2.23 -13.83
N THR A 85 -12.23 2.85 -13.71
CA THR A 85 -11.50 2.82 -12.45
C THR A 85 -12.34 3.54 -11.40
N LYS A 86 -12.87 2.78 -10.44
CA LYS A 86 -13.58 3.33 -9.30
C LYS A 86 -12.56 3.63 -8.22
N VAL A 87 -12.48 4.89 -7.80
CA VAL A 87 -11.62 5.31 -6.70
C VAL A 87 -12.46 5.58 -5.45
N ILE A 88 -11.94 5.13 -4.31
CA ILE A 88 -12.48 5.38 -2.97
C ILE A 88 -11.37 6.09 -2.20
N LEU A 89 -11.66 7.26 -1.65
CA LEU A 89 -10.75 7.96 -0.73
C LEU A 89 -11.08 7.57 0.70
N CYS A 90 -10.04 7.48 1.53
CA CYS A 90 -10.13 7.16 2.94
C CYS A 90 -9.46 8.29 3.74
N ASP A 91 -9.96 8.54 4.95
CA ASP A 91 -9.48 9.58 5.84
C ASP A 91 -8.16 9.18 6.54
N SER A 92 -7.88 7.87 6.60
CA SER A 92 -6.67 7.35 7.24
C SER A 92 -6.19 6.03 6.63
N GLU A 93 -4.94 5.66 6.93
CA GLU A 93 -4.38 4.34 6.60
C GLU A 93 -5.17 3.20 7.27
N ALA A 94 -5.66 3.42 8.50
CA ALA A 94 -6.42 2.42 9.23
C ALA A 94 -7.75 2.11 8.53
N GLU A 95 -8.47 3.15 8.12
CA GLU A 95 -9.71 3.01 7.35
C GLU A 95 -9.44 2.37 5.98
N GLN A 96 -8.38 2.79 5.27
CA GLN A 96 -8.00 2.17 4.01
C GLN A 96 -7.79 0.65 4.18
N LYS A 97 -7.12 0.24 5.25
CA LYS A 97 -6.87 -1.18 5.54
C LYS A 97 -8.17 -1.94 5.84
N GLU A 98 -9.09 -1.34 6.58
CA GLU A 98 -10.41 -1.92 6.87
C GLU A 98 -11.23 -2.08 5.58
N GLN A 99 -11.32 -1.02 4.77
CA GLN A 99 -12.00 -1.04 3.48
C GLN A 99 -11.40 -2.08 2.52
N LEU A 100 -10.07 -2.18 2.45
CA LEU A 100 -9.39 -3.22 1.66
C LEU A 100 -9.76 -4.63 2.14
N ALA A 101 -9.85 -4.87 3.45
CA ALA A 101 -10.22 -6.17 3.99
C ALA A 101 -11.66 -6.56 3.62
N VAL A 102 -12.59 -5.58 3.64
CA VAL A 102 -13.98 -5.79 3.22
C VAL A 102 -14.07 -6.05 1.71
N LEU A 103 -13.43 -5.20 0.90
CA LEU A 103 -13.50 -5.27 -0.56
C LEU A 103 -12.79 -6.50 -1.14
N SER A 104 -11.74 -6.99 -0.48
CA SER A 104 -10.98 -8.15 -0.93
C SER A 104 -11.46 -9.49 -0.36
N ALA A 105 -12.58 -9.52 0.36
CA ALA A 105 -13.05 -10.72 1.07
C ALA A 105 -13.23 -11.95 0.18
N ASP A 106 -13.62 -11.77 -1.09
CA ASP A 106 -13.78 -12.82 -2.10
C ASP A 106 -12.68 -12.83 -3.17
N MET A 107 -11.59 -12.08 -2.96
CA MET A 107 -10.50 -11.89 -3.92
C MET A 107 -9.23 -12.63 -3.48
N MET A 108 -8.35 -12.91 -4.44
CA MET A 108 -6.99 -13.38 -4.15
C MET A 108 -6.12 -12.19 -3.76
N THR A 109 -5.70 -12.13 -2.51
CA THR A 109 -4.84 -11.05 -2.02
C THR A 109 -3.39 -11.30 -2.43
N ALA A 110 -2.74 -10.24 -2.92
CA ALA A 110 -1.30 -10.22 -3.10
C ALA A 110 -0.66 -10.29 -1.71
N ARG A 111 0.13 -11.34 -1.46
CA ARG A 111 0.85 -11.49 -0.20
C ARG A 111 1.85 -10.34 -0.11
N SER A 112 1.53 -9.31 0.67
CA SER A 112 2.43 -8.18 0.84
C SER A 112 3.78 -8.70 1.34
N ARG A 113 4.88 -8.21 0.75
CA ARG A 113 6.25 -8.47 1.24
C ARG A 113 6.52 -7.87 2.64
N GLN A 114 5.48 -7.41 3.33
CA GLN A 114 5.48 -6.85 4.68
C GLN A 114 5.64 -7.94 5.77
N GLY A 115 6.35 -9.03 5.44
CA GLY A 115 6.75 -10.08 6.37
C GLY A 115 8.15 -9.88 6.97
N ARG A 116 8.93 -8.89 6.52
CA ARG A 116 10.30 -8.64 7.01
C ARG A 116 10.36 -7.82 8.32
N ARG A 117 9.35 -7.95 9.19
CA ARG A 117 9.42 -7.48 10.59
C ARG A 117 9.45 -8.64 11.59
N ARG A 118 9.30 -9.89 11.11
CA ARG A 118 9.37 -11.11 11.92
C ARG A 118 10.80 -11.61 12.20
N ASP A 119 11.81 -11.05 11.53
CA ASP A 119 13.20 -11.50 11.69
C ASP A 119 13.90 -11.00 12.96
N ILE A 120 13.47 -9.89 13.57
CA ILE A 120 14.16 -9.32 14.75
C ILE A 120 14.09 -10.28 15.96
N TRP A 121 12.94 -10.91 16.17
CA TRP A 121 12.76 -11.89 17.25
C TRP A 121 13.55 -13.18 16.99
N SER A 122 13.71 -13.58 15.72
CA SER A 122 14.52 -14.74 15.36
C SER A 122 16.02 -14.49 15.57
N LEU A 123 16.50 -13.26 15.31
CA LEU A 123 17.88 -12.86 15.54
C LEU A 123 18.20 -12.76 17.04
N LEU A 124 17.27 -12.23 17.85
CA LEU A 124 17.39 -12.23 19.32
C LEU A 124 17.44 -13.65 19.90
N GLY A 125 16.59 -14.55 19.41
CA GLY A 125 16.61 -15.97 19.80
C GLY A 125 17.94 -16.65 19.47
N MET A 126 18.50 -16.39 18.29
CA MET A 126 19.79 -16.96 17.88
C MET A 126 20.95 -16.41 18.73
N ALA A 127 20.94 -15.11 19.04
CA ALA A 127 21.97 -14.50 19.89
C ALA A 127 21.99 -15.10 21.30
N LEU A 128 20.82 -15.29 21.93
CA LEU A 128 20.71 -15.93 23.24
C LEU A 128 21.21 -17.39 23.22
N PHE A 129 20.90 -18.13 22.17
CA PHE A 129 21.40 -19.50 22.00
C PHE A 129 22.93 -19.56 21.88
N CYS A 130 23.55 -18.64 21.15
CA CYS A 130 25.02 -18.56 21.04
C CYS A 130 25.67 -18.22 22.40
N VAL A 131 25.09 -17.30 23.16
CA VAL A 131 25.58 -16.96 24.51
C VAL A 131 25.49 -18.16 25.45
N ALA A 132 24.39 -18.91 25.42
CA ALA A 132 24.22 -20.11 26.24
C ALA A 132 25.27 -21.19 25.93
N ILE A 133 25.56 -21.41 24.64
CA ILE A 133 26.60 -22.36 24.20
C ILE A 133 27.98 -21.93 24.70
N LEU A 134 28.34 -20.65 24.54
CA LEU A 134 29.64 -20.14 24.99
C LEU A 134 29.79 -20.25 26.51
N PHE A 135 28.71 -20.02 27.26
CA PHE A 135 28.68 -20.17 28.71
C PHE A 135 28.87 -21.63 29.13
N ALA A 136 28.22 -22.57 28.45
CA ALA A 136 28.38 -24.01 28.70
C ALA A 136 29.81 -24.49 28.41
N ILE A 137 30.41 -24.06 27.29
CA ILE A 137 31.81 -24.38 26.95
C ILE A 137 32.77 -23.81 27.99
N GLY A 138 32.53 -22.58 28.47
CA GLY A 138 33.33 -21.95 29.51
C GLY A 138 33.26 -22.69 30.86
N LEU A 139 32.08 -23.18 31.24
CA LEU A 139 31.87 -23.98 32.45
C LEU A 139 32.60 -25.33 32.38
N VAL A 140 32.51 -26.03 31.24
CA VAL A 140 33.21 -27.31 31.04
C VAL A 140 34.73 -27.13 31.13
N LYS A 141 35.28 -26.08 30.51
CA LYS A 141 36.72 -25.77 30.60
C LYS A 141 37.22 -25.39 32.00
N ARG A 142 36.32 -25.02 32.92
CA ARG A 142 36.67 -24.62 34.29
C ARG A 142 36.56 -25.78 35.28
N LEU A 143 35.94 -26.89 34.87
CA LEU A 143 35.74 -28.12 35.64
C LEU A 143 36.74 -29.23 35.26
N LEU A 144 37.39 -29.12 34.09
CA LEU A 144 38.53 -29.92 33.63
C LEU A 144 39.85 -29.23 34.00
#